data_AF-A0A7Z9UCG9-F1
#
_entry.id   AF-A0A7Z9UCG9-F1
#
_cell.length_a   1.000
_cell.length_b   1.000
_cell.length_c   1.000
_cell.angle_alpha   90.00
_cell.angle_beta   90.00
_cell.angle_gamma   90.00
#
_symmetry.space_group_name_H-M   'P 1'
#
loop_
_entity.id
_entity.type
_entity.pdbx_description
1 polymer ?
#
loop_
_entity_poly.entity_id
_entity_poly.type
_entity_poly.pdbx_seq_one_letter_code
_entity_poly.pdbx_strand_id
1 'polypeptide(L)'
;MKLDYRRDSRRDLEFLGLPSTDHSMPEDSNKTFSDGSHFGIEVSSCNTPETLSAMLDFAAERQLRIDRFMECRGISRLTDSDIKAMATLCHQAGAGLYLSIGARAIYATGAFVRSKNGVRQGYRMVGSEQLCQGL
;
A
#
# COMPACT_ATOMS: atom_id res chain seq x y z
N MET A 1 15.02 39.96 19.43
CA MET A 1 13.81 39.37 18.82
C MET A 1 13.62 38.00 19.44
N LYS A 2 12.64 37.82 20.34
CA LYS A 2 12.38 36.52 20.98
C LYS A 2 11.68 35.62 19.96
N LEU A 3 12.22 34.43 19.71
CA LEU A 3 11.55 33.41 18.91
C LEU A 3 10.30 32.97 19.67
N ASP A 4 9.14 33.25 19.10
CA ASP A 4 7.86 32.75 19.60
C ASP A 4 7.82 31.24 19.37
N TYR A 5 7.74 30.46 20.45
CA TYR A 5 7.66 29.00 20.41
C TYR A 5 6.32 28.48 19.89
N ARG A 6 5.38 29.37 19.53
CA ARG A 6 4.13 29.03 18.84
C ARG A 6 4.23 29.43 17.38
N ARG A 7 5.13 28.80 16.66
CA ARG A 7 5.17 28.94 15.20
C ARG A 7 3.89 28.31 14.66
N ASP A 8 2.99 29.15 14.14
CA ASP A 8 1.77 28.69 13.51
C ASP A 8 2.10 28.21 12.10
N SER A 9 2.53 26.96 12.00
CA SER A 9 2.99 26.35 10.75
C SER A 9 1.92 26.41 9.65
N ARG A 10 0.63 26.49 10.01
CA ARG A 10 -0.47 26.71 9.03
C ARG A 10 -0.39 28.10 8.41
N ARG A 11 -0.12 29.12 9.22
CA ARG A 11 0.05 30.50 8.75
C ARG A 11 1.31 30.67 7.90
N ASP A 12 2.36 29.91 8.20
CA ASP A 12 3.56 29.84 7.36
C ASP A 12 3.26 29.20 6.00
N LEU A 13 2.45 28.14 5.95
CA LEU A 13 2.00 27.55 4.67
C LEU A 13 1.15 28.55 3.88
N GLU A 14 0.21 29.24 4.51
CA GLU A 14 -0.61 30.28 3.85
C GLU A 14 0.24 31.43 3.31
N PHE A 15 1.24 31.88 4.08
CA PHE A 15 2.19 32.91 3.64
C PHE A 15 2.97 32.48 2.40
N LEU A 16 3.30 31.19 2.30
CA LEU A 16 3.95 30.58 1.13
C LEU A 16 2.98 30.29 -0.04
N GLY A 17 1.68 30.60 0.11
CA GLY A 17 0.66 30.31 -0.89
C GLY A 17 0.30 28.82 -0.99
N LEU A 18 0.59 28.04 0.04
CA LEU A 18 0.27 26.62 0.15
C LEU A 18 -1.03 26.42 0.96
N PRO A 19 -1.78 25.32 0.74
CA PRO A 19 -2.95 25.02 1.56
C PRO A 19 -2.53 24.82 3.03
N SER A 20 -3.26 25.42 3.98
CA SER A 20 -3.01 25.22 5.41
C SER A 20 -3.61 23.94 5.96
N THR A 21 -4.49 23.28 5.23
CA THR A 21 -5.10 21.98 5.58
C THR A 21 -5.09 21.07 4.35
N ASP A 22 -5.17 19.76 4.57
CA ASP A 22 -5.56 18.87 3.49
C ASP A 22 -7.00 19.14 3.06
N HIS A 23 -7.38 18.71 1.84
CA HIS A 23 -8.75 18.83 1.38
C HIS A 23 -9.72 18.16 2.37
N SER A 24 -10.92 18.73 2.49
CA SER A 24 -12.00 18.15 3.27
C SER A 24 -12.26 16.69 2.88
N MET A 25 -12.77 15.91 3.84
CA MET A 25 -13.16 14.52 3.59
C MET A 25 -13.95 14.41 2.28
N PRO A 26 -13.62 13.43 1.42
CA PRO A 26 -14.38 13.21 0.20
C PRO A 26 -15.84 12.91 0.55
N GLU A 27 -16.75 13.20 -0.37
CA GLU A 27 -18.17 12.83 -0.22
C GLU A 27 -18.34 11.32 -0.07
N ASP A 28 -19.34 10.92 0.72
CA ASP A 28 -19.66 9.51 0.91
C ASP A 28 -20.05 8.85 -0.42
N SER A 29 -19.43 7.71 -0.72
CA SER A 29 -19.73 6.92 -1.90
C SER A 29 -20.78 5.85 -1.59
N ASN A 30 -21.92 5.90 -2.28
CA ASN A 30 -22.95 4.86 -2.23
C ASN A 30 -22.63 3.61 -3.07
N LYS A 31 -21.42 3.50 -3.63
CA LYS A 31 -21.01 2.33 -4.42
C LYS A 31 -20.69 1.15 -3.53
N THR A 32 -21.01 -0.04 -4.02
CA THR A 32 -20.69 -1.33 -3.39
C THR A 32 -19.95 -2.24 -4.37
N PHE A 33 -19.26 -3.24 -3.84
CA PHE A 33 -18.78 -4.38 -4.61
C PHE A 33 -19.97 -5.23 -5.09
N SER A 34 -19.71 -6.21 -5.98
CA SER A 34 -20.74 -7.07 -6.59
C SER A 34 -21.54 -7.88 -5.57
N ASP A 35 -20.98 -8.11 -4.39
CA ASP A 35 -21.59 -8.81 -3.26
C ASP A 35 -22.32 -7.88 -2.29
N GLY A 36 -22.34 -6.57 -2.56
CA GLY A 36 -23.01 -5.56 -1.73
C GLY A 36 -22.15 -4.96 -0.61
N SER A 37 -20.93 -5.42 -0.38
CA SER A 37 -20.04 -4.82 0.63
C SER A 37 -19.54 -3.44 0.20
N HIS A 38 -19.29 -2.57 1.17
CA HIS A 38 -18.65 -1.25 0.95
C HIS A 38 -17.12 -1.32 0.94
N PHE A 39 -16.54 -2.40 1.47
CA PHE A 39 -15.11 -2.64 1.51
C PHE A 39 -14.82 -4.13 1.30
N GLY A 40 -13.57 -4.43 0.95
CA GLY A 40 -13.06 -5.80 0.87
C GLY A 40 -11.75 -5.93 1.64
N ILE A 41 -11.41 -7.15 2.02
CA ILE A 41 -10.18 -7.47 2.74
C ILE A 41 -9.12 -7.95 1.75
N GLU A 42 -7.98 -7.25 1.75
CA GLU A 42 -6.77 -7.66 1.06
C GLU A 42 -5.76 -8.21 2.07
N VAL A 43 -5.20 -9.37 1.76
CA VAL A 43 -4.02 -9.89 2.47
C VAL A 43 -2.79 -9.73 1.59
N SER A 44 -1.91 -8.83 2.01
CA SER A 44 -0.65 -8.57 1.32
C SER A 44 0.46 -9.54 1.75
N SER A 45 1.58 -9.55 1.03
CA SER A 45 2.76 -10.41 1.30
C SER A 45 2.53 -11.91 1.11
N CYS A 46 1.57 -12.27 0.25
CA CYS A 46 1.29 -13.65 -0.15
C CYS A 46 2.24 -14.05 -1.28
N ASN A 47 3.44 -14.44 -0.89
CA ASN A 47 4.58 -14.43 -1.79
C ASN A 47 4.91 -15.78 -2.44
N THR A 48 4.25 -16.86 -2.01
CA THR A 48 4.41 -18.23 -2.56
C THR A 48 3.07 -18.98 -2.55
N PRO A 49 2.91 -20.04 -3.36
CA PRO A 49 1.71 -20.88 -3.34
C PRO A 49 1.41 -21.48 -1.96
N GLU A 50 2.44 -21.90 -1.22
CA GLU A 50 2.28 -22.52 0.10
C GLU A 50 1.76 -21.51 1.12
N THR A 51 2.29 -20.28 1.08
CA THR A 51 1.83 -19.19 1.95
C THR A 51 0.36 -18.86 1.66
N LEU A 52 0.00 -18.77 0.38
CA LEU A 52 -1.36 -18.51 -0.05
C LEU A 52 -2.32 -19.62 0.40
N SER A 53 -1.94 -20.88 0.22
CA SER A 53 -2.74 -22.05 0.66
C SER A 53 -2.97 -22.01 2.17
N ALA A 54 -1.91 -21.80 2.96
CA ALA A 54 -2.04 -21.74 4.42
C ALA A 54 -2.93 -20.59 4.89
N MET A 55 -2.90 -19.44 4.21
CA MET A 55 -3.77 -18.32 4.52
C MET A 55 -5.24 -18.58 4.14
N LEU A 56 -5.48 -19.28 3.03
CA LEU A 56 -6.82 -19.72 2.64
C LEU A 56 -7.40 -20.72 3.64
N ASP A 57 -6.61 -21.72 4.06
CA ASP A 57 -7.01 -22.68 5.08
C ASP A 57 -7.36 -21.99 6.39
N PHE A 58 -6.49 -21.08 6.84
CA PHE A 58 -6.74 -20.27 8.03
C PHE A 58 -8.02 -19.41 7.89
N ALA A 59 -8.23 -18.78 6.74
CA ALA A 59 -9.44 -17.99 6.52
C ALA A 59 -10.70 -18.85 6.54
N ALA A 60 -10.66 -20.02 5.91
CA ALA A 60 -11.78 -20.97 5.89
C ALA A 60 -12.13 -21.48 7.29
N GLU A 61 -11.12 -21.89 8.07
CA GLU A 61 -11.32 -22.32 9.47
C GLU A 61 -11.98 -21.26 10.34
N ARG A 62 -11.71 -19.97 10.06
CA ARG A 62 -12.16 -18.83 10.87
C ARG A 62 -13.35 -18.12 10.25
N GLN A 63 -13.87 -18.65 9.14
CA GLN A 63 -14.97 -18.07 8.37
C GLN A 63 -14.71 -16.61 8.00
N LEU A 64 -13.44 -16.29 7.70
CA LEU A 64 -13.02 -14.98 7.25
C LEU A 64 -13.16 -14.91 5.73
N ARG A 65 -13.79 -13.83 5.27
CA ARG A 65 -13.81 -13.50 3.85
C ARG A 65 -12.54 -12.73 3.49
N ILE A 66 -11.80 -13.23 2.51
CA ILE A 66 -10.69 -12.51 1.89
C ILE A 66 -11.03 -12.31 0.42
N ASP A 67 -11.08 -11.04 -0.01
CA ASP A 67 -11.46 -10.68 -1.38
C ASP A 67 -10.29 -10.79 -2.34
N ARG A 68 -9.06 -10.57 -1.85
CA ARG A 68 -7.87 -10.66 -2.69
C ARG A 68 -6.59 -10.90 -1.90
N PHE A 69 -5.64 -11.49 -2.60
CA PHE A 69 -4.27 -11.68 -2.14
C PHE A 69 -3.30 -10.90 -3.01
N MET A 70 -2.22 -10.39 -2.41
CA MET A 70 -1.17 -9.67 -3.12
C MET A 70 0.22 -10.27 -2.88
N GLU A 71 0.90 -10.58 -3.98
CA GLU A 71 2.33 -10.87 -4.05
C GLU A 71 3.09 -9.53 -4.12
N CYS A 72 4.12 -9.36 -3.29
CA CYS A 72 4.79 -8.06 -3.11
C CYS A 72 6.28 -8.01 -3.48
N ARG A 73 6.88 -9.12 -3.92
CA ARG A 73 8.32 -9.23 -4.23
C ARG A 73 8.63 -9.13 -5.73
N GLY A 74 7.65 -9.35 -6.59
CA GLY A 74 7.75 -9.29 -8.04
C GLY A 74 7.43 -10.65 -8.67
N ILE A 75 6.50 -10.66 -9.62
CA ILE A 75 6.10 -11.83 -10.42
C ILE A 75 7.29 -12.46 -11.14
N SER A 76 8.31 -11.68 -11.49
CA SER A 76 9.56 -12.16 -12.09
C SER A 76 10.36 -13.10 -11.19
N ARG A 77 9.98 -13.23 -9.90
CA ARG A 77 10.60 -14.15 -8.95
C ARG A 77 9.81 -15.45 -8.76
N LEU A 78 8.62 -15.53 -9.35
CA LEU A 78 7.79 -16.73 -9.34
C LEU A 78 8.07 -17.54 -10.59
N THR A 79 8.01 -18.86 -10.46
CA THR A 79 7.98 -19.74 -11.62
C THR A 79 6.59 -19.72 -12.25
N ASP A 80 6.48 -20.10 -13.53
CA ASP A 80 5.18 -20.27 -14.18
C ASP A 80 4.27 -21.25 -13.42
N SER A 81 4.87 -22.28 -12.80
CA SER A 81 4.14 -23.23 -11.93
C SER A 81 3.58 -22.54 -10.69
N ASP A 82 4.36 -21.66 -10.03
CA ASP A 82 3.88 -20.93 -8.85
C ASP A 82 2.72 -20.01 -9.23
N ILE A 83 2.85 -19.27 -10.33
CA ILE A 83 1.82 -18.36 -10.82
C ILE A 83 0.52 -19.11 -11.11
N LYS A 84 0.61 -20.25 -11.81
CA LYS A 84 -0.54 -21.10 -12.11
C LYS A 84 -1.17 -21.67 -10.84
N ALA A 85 -0.37 -22.15 -9.90
CA ALA A 85 -0.85 -22.69 -8.64
C ALA A 85 -1.59 -21.60 -7.84
N MET A 86 -0.99 -20.42 -7.70
CA MET A 86 -1.61 -19.30 -6.99
C MET A 86 -2.92 -18.85 -7.66
N ALA A 87 -2.93 -18.72 -8.99
CA ALA A 87 -4.14 -18.35 -9.72
C ALA A 87 -5.25 -19.40 -9.56
N THR A 88 -4.89 -20.68 -9.56
CA THR A 88 -5.85 -21.79 -9.36
C THR A 88 -6.44 -21.76 -7.95
N LEU A 89 -5.60 -21.60 -6.92
CA LEU A 89 -6.03 -21.49 -5.53
C LEU A 89 -6.99 -20.31 -5.31
N CYS A 90 -6.61 -19.13 -5.81
CA CYS A 90 -7.47 -17.94 -5.72
C CYS A 90 -8.80 -18.14 -6.46
N HIS A 91 -8.78 -18.72 -7.67
CA HIS A 91 -10.00 -19.00 -8.43
C HIS A 91 -10.94 -19.95 -7.67
N GLN A 92 -10.41 -21.03 -7.11
CA GLN A 92 -11.18 -21.99 -6.31
C GLN A 92 -11.78 -21.36 -5.05
N ALA A 93 -11.05 -20.43 -4.42
CA ALA A 93 -11.51 -19.70 -3.26
C ALA A 93 -12.46 -18.53 -3.58
N GLY A 94 -12.67 -18.20 -4.85
CA GLY A 94 -13.42 -17.00 -5.26
C GLY A 94 -12.72 -15.69 -4.90
N ALA A 95 -11.41 -15.72 -4.70
CA ALA A 95 -10.60 -14.56 -4.35
C ALA A 95 -9.83 -14.01 -5.57
N GLY A 96 -9.53 -12.72 -5.55
CA GLY A 96 -8.64 -12.08 -6.51
C GLY A 96 -7.16 -12.38 -6.23
N LEU A 97 -6.33 -12.31 -7.27
CA LEU A 97 -4.88 -12.40 -7.16
C LEU A 97 -4.22 -11.21 -7.85
N TYR A 98 -3.37 -10.50 -7.12
CA TYR A 98 -2.54 -9.42 -7.65
C TYR A 98 -1.07 -9.77 -7.52
N LEU A 99 -0.34 -9.63 -8.62
CA LEU A 99 1.07 -9.92 -8.69
C LEU A 99 1.83 -8.64 -9.00
N SER A 100 2.74 -8.25 -8.10
CA SER A 100 3.58 -7.08 -8.34
C SER A 100 4.47 -7.31 -9.57
N ILE A 101 4.61 -6.34 -10.47
CA ILE A 101 5.26 -6.58 -11.78
C ILE A 101 6.79 -6.75 -11.65
N GLY A 102 7.43 -6.01 -10.76
CA GLY A 102 8.88 -5.96 -10.66
C GLY A 102 9.38 -5.93 -9.23
N ALA A 103 10.62 -6.35 -9.06
CA ALA A 103 11.29 -6.30 -7.78
C ALA A 103 11.35 -4.84 -7.27
N ARG A 104 10.98 -4.62 -6.00
CA ARG A 104 10.97 -3.30 -5.33
C ARG A 104 12.29 -2.56 -5.55
N ALA A 105 12.28 -1.22 -5.46
CA ALA A 105 13.40 -0.32 -5.80
C ALA A 105 14.81 -0.81 -5.41
N ILE A 106 14.99 -1.51 -4.28
CA ILE A 106 16.26 -2.13 -3.84
C ILE A 106 16.88 -3.12 -4.85
N TYR A 107 16.07 -3.67 -5.75
CA TYR A 107 16.48 -4.60 -6.81
C TYR A 107 16.62 -3.91 -8.17
N ALA A 108 16.44 -2.59 -8.25
CA ALA A 108 16.67 -1.83 -9.47
C ALA A 108 18.17 -1.83 -9.84
N THR A 109 18.47 -1.88 -11.14
CA THR A 109 19.84 -1.96 -11.67
C THR A 109 20.59 -0.62 -11.63
N GLY A 110 19.92 0.49 -11.30
CA GLY A 110 20.52 1.82 -11.26
C GLY A 110 21.50 2.00 -10.08
N ALA A 111 22.69 2.56 -10.35
CA ALA A 111 23.71 2.83 -9.33
C ALA A 111 23.21 3.69 -8.16
N PHE A 112 22.16 4.48 -8.38
CA PHE A 112 21.55 5.36 -7.39
C PHE A 112 21.05 4.60 -6.15
N VAL A 113 20.44 3.42 -6.30
CA VAL A 113 19.92 2.63 -5.16
C VAL A 113 21.03 2.14 -4.22
N ARG A 114 22.25 1.98 -4.76
CA ARG A 114 23.44 1.56 -4.02
C ARG A 114 24.15 2.72 -3.32
N SER A 115 23.70 3.96 -3.54
CA SER A 115 24.29 5.13 -2.92
C SER A 115 23.69 5.39 -1.52
N LYS A 116 24.46 6.03 -0.64
CA LYS A 116 23.98 6.47 0.68
C LYS A 116 22.74 7.37 0.58
N ASN A 117 22.56 8.07 -0.55
CA ASN A 117 21.41 8.95 -0.80
C ASN A 117 20.19 8.17 -1.32
N GLY A 118 20.38 7.10 -2.09
CA GLY A 118 19.30 6.25 -2.58
C GLY A 118 18.57 5.49 -1.48
N VAL A 119 19.30 5.06 -0.44
CA VAL A 119 18.74 4.47 0.79
C VAL A 119 17.89 5.46 1.58
N ARG A 120 18.12 6.77 1.40
CA ARG A 120 17.42 7.87 2.09
C ARG A 120 16.22 8.42 1.33
N GLN A 121 15.81 7.82 0.21
CA GLN A 121 14.44 8.00 -0.29
C GLN A 121 13.47 7.31 0.69
N GLY A 122 13.39 7.86 1.89
CA GLY A 122 12.41 7.51 2.91
C GLY A 122 11.09 8.21 2.63
N TYR A 123 10.10 7.86 3.46
CA TYR A 123 8.80 8.50 3.47
C TYR A 123 8.95 10.02 3.52
N ARG A 124 8.33 10.71 2.55
CA ARG A 124 8.23 12.16 2.55
C ARG A 124 6.92 12.55 3.20
N MET A 125 6.90 13.70 3.87
CA MET A 125 5.63 14.31 4.25
C MET A 125 4.91 14.73 2.97
N VAL A 126 3.72 14.21 2.77
CA VAL A 126 2.84 14.51 1.63
C VAL A 126 1.50 14.90 2.22
N GLY A 127 1.06 16.13 1.93
CA GLY A 127 -0.14 16.72 2.52
C GLY A 127 0.20 17.87 3.47
N SER A 128 -0.66 18.87 3.47
CA SER A 128 -0.56 20.08 4.28
C SER A 128 -0.65 19.79 5.77
N GLU A 129 -1.43 18.78 6.19
CA GLU A 129 -1.47 18.36 7.60
C GLU A 129 -0.13 17.81 8.07
N GLN A 130 0.54 17.00 7.24
CA GLN A 130 1.86 16.46 7.57
C GLN A 130 2.92 17.58 7.61
N LEU A 131 2.86 18.52 6.65
CA LEU A 131 3.77 19.67 6.62
C LEU A 131 3.60 20.59 7.83
N CYS A 132 2.36 20.83 8.28
CA CYS A 132 2.10 21.65 9.47
C CYS A 132 2.66 21.03 10.75
N GLN A 133 2.67 19.70 10.86
CA GLN A 133 3.21 18.99 12.04
C GLN A 133 4.74 18.88 12.01
N GLY A 134 5.35 18.97 10.82
CA GLY A 134 6.80 18.82 10.63
C GLY A 134 7.60 20.13 10.58
N LEU A 135 6.92 21.29 10.54
CA LEU A 135 7.49 22.64 10.52
C LEU A 135 7.42 23.30 11.90
#